data_AF-A0A1J0VLY7-F1
#
_entry.id   AF-A0A1J0VLY7-F1
#
_cell.length_a   1.000
_cell.length_b   1.000
_cell.length_c   1.000
_cell.angle_alpha   90.00
_cell.angle_beta   90.00
_cell.angle_gamma   90.00
#
_symmetry.space_group_name_H-M   'P 1'
#
loop_
_entity.id
_entity.type
_entity.pdbx_description
1 polymer ?
#
loop_
_entity_poly.entity_id
_entity_poly.type
_entity_poly.pdbx_seq_one_letter_code
_entity_poly.pdbx_strand_id
1 'polypeptide(L)'
;MLGYPKQNDQEASMGRTVRLVVAAQFAAFSVLALGAVTAQAEPPAPRKIAFIVPGQQLYAGGPVWASLFEPMRSALEQRGFETHYIDAPGRLLREDAELIRARVTSIAEEADEVALVGHSVGGVSARWFLAELGGHPLVDSSIAIGTAQYGSPGGCTQGPADGYDACVYSDLFPQLNAGDDTPGKTRYTVLQSSGEWADGRLDGGQCRVYVDGILGSGTGFDHIVEVADPTLLAELGAAADGECTGTYVDEADGTITWQDTMTETAPPVPYN
;
A
#
# COMPACT_ATOMS: atom_id res chain seq x y z
N MET A 1 76.45 32.54 -71.77
CA MET A 1 77.79 33.02 -71.34
C MET A 1 77.67 33.27 -69.84
N LEU A 2 78.36 32.64 -68.89
CA LEU A 2 79.70 32.06 -68.82
C LEU A 2 79.72 31.01 -67.68
N GLY A 3 80.50 29.92 -67.87
CA GLY A 3 81.49 29.46 -66.89
C GLY A 3 81.06 28.65 -65.65
N TYR A 4 81.26 27.32 -65.75
CA TYR A 4 81.49 26.33 -64.67
C TYR A 4 82.70 26.69 -63.76
N PRO A 5 82.84 26.15 -62.51
CA PRO A 5 83.25 24.74 -62.26
C PRO A 5 82.49 24.06 -61.06
N LYS A 6 82.28 22.74 -60.92
CA LYS A 6 83.15 21.53 -60.81
C LYS A 6 84.21 21.67 -59.69
N GLN A 7 84.55 20.70 -58.84
CA GLN A 7 84.18 19.32 -58.51
C GLN A 7 85.07 18.95 -57.29
N ASN A 8 84.74 17.87 -56.57
CA ASN A 8 85.70 16.98 -55.87
C ASN A 8 86.41 17.54 -54.60
N ASP A 9 86.87 16.79 -53.62
CA ASP A 9 86.90 15.35 -53.32
C ASP A 9 87.38 15.17 -51.86
N GLN A 10 87.12 13.97 -51.32
CA GLN A 10 87.96 13.18 -50.43
C GLN A 10 88.05 13.38 -48.89
N GLU A 11 87.87 12.19 -48.27
CA GLU A 11 88.57 11.60 -47.11
C GLU A 11 88.28 12.17 -45.71
N ALA A 12 87.54 11.46 -44.85
CA ALA A 12 87.80 10.19 -44.17
C ALA A 12 88.34 10.39 -42.74
N SER A 13 87.53 9.89 -41.80
CA SER A 13 87.93 9.31 -40.52
C SER A 13 88.49 10.23 -39.43
N MET A 14 87.72 10.41 -38.35
CA MET A 14 87.82 9.57 -37.14
C MET A 14 87.56 10.40 -35.86
N GLY A 15 86.52 10.00 -35.13
CA GLY A 15 86.61 9.93 -33.67
C GLY A 15 85.95 11.04 -32.86
N ARG A 16 84.96 10.58 -32.08
CA ARG A 16 84.49 11.11 -30.78
C ARG A 16 83.44 12.23 -30.78
N THR A 17 82.22 11.77 -31.03
CA THR A 17 81.04 11.92 -30.15
C THR A 17 80.83 13.29 -29.49
N VAL A 18 80.16 14.19 -30.20
CA VAL A 18 79.49 15.35 -29.61
C VAL A 18 78.03 14.99 -29.35
N ARG A 19 77.63 15.02 -28.08
CA ARG A 19 76.23 14.96 -27.65
C ARG A 19 75.55 16.27 -28.04
N LEU A 20 74.55 16.19 -28.91
CA LEU A 20 73.59 17.28 -29.15
C LEU A 20 72.18 16.70 -29.20
N VAL A 21 71.32 17.40 -28.46
CA VAL A 21 69.95 17.12 -28.09
C VAL A 21 69.06 16.95 -29.33
N VAL A 22 68.42 15.78 -29.46
CA VAL A 22 67.27 15.58 -30.36
C VAL A 22 66.05 15.43 -29.49
N ALA A 23 65.14 16.40 -29.57
CA ALA A 23 63.81 16.31 -29.01
C ALA A 23 63.02 15.24 -29.78
N ALA A 24 62.82 14.07 -29.18
CA ALA A 24 61.90 13.07 -29.68
C ALA A 24 60.50 13.37 -29.13
N GLN A 25 59.62 13.91 -29.98
CA GLN A 25 58.19 13.90 -29.72
C GLN A 25 57.69 12.45 -29.82
N PHE A 26 57.45 11.81 -28.68
CA PHE A 26 56.65 10.60 -28.64
C PHE A 26 55.18 10.99 -28.79
N ALA A 27 54.63 10.80 -29.99
CA ALA A 27 53.19 10.73 -30.17
C ALA A 27 52.69 9.46 -29.48
N ALA A 28 52.21 9.60 -28.24
CA ALA A 28 51.48 8.53 -27.57
C ALA A 28 50.12 8.38 -28.25
N PHE A 29 49.96 7.36 -29.09
CA PHE A 29 48.65 6.88 -29.51
C PHE A 29 47.99 6.19 -28.32
N SER A 30 47.27 6.97 -27.52
CA SER A 30 46.31 6.44 -26.56
C SER A 30 45.16 5.82 -27.34
N VAL A 31 45.15 4.49 -27.46
CA VAL A 31 43.95 3.76 -27.90
C VAL A 31 42.92 3.91 -26.79
N LEU A 32 42.05 4.92 -26.91
CA LEU A 32 40.82 5.00 -26.15
C LEU A 32 39.92 3.87 -26.63
N ALA A 33 39.99 2.72 -25.95
CA ALA A 33 38.91 1.74 -26.02
C ALA A 33 37.68 2.41 -25.41
N LEU A 34 36.83 3.02 -26.24
CA LEU A 34 35.45 3.31 -25.86
C LEU A 34 34.77 1.96 -25.65
N GLY A 35 34.86 1.43 -24.43
CA GLY A 35 33.92 0.43 -23.98
C GLY A 35 32.54 1.08 -24.08
N ALA A 36 31.72 0.62 -25.02
CA ALA A 36 30.30 0.92 -25.01
C ALA A 36 29.77 0.32 -23.70
N VAL A 37 29.65 1.16 -22.67
CA VAL A 37 28.83 0.84 -21.51
C VAL A 37 27.42 0.74 -22.09
N THR A 38 26.99 -0.48 -22.38
CA THR A 38 25.57 -0.74 -22.57
C THR A 38 24.92 -0.35 -21.25
N ALA A 39 24.28 0.82 -21.20
CA ALA A 39 23.42 1.16 -20.09
C ALA A 39 22.37 0.06 -20.02
N GLN A 40 22.53 -0.86 -19.04
CA GLN A 40 21.48 -1.81 -18.72
C GLN A 40 20.27 -0.96 -18.34
N ALA A 41 19.16 -1.09 -19.07
CA ALA A 41 17.92 -0.47 -18.65
C ALA A 41 17.61 -1.01 -17.25
N GLU A 42 17.42 -0.11 -16.29
CA GLU A 42 16.93 -0.46 -14.97
C GLU A 42 15.61 -1.22 -15.15
N PRO A 43 15.38 -2.32 -14.40
CA PRO A 43 14.11 -3.02 -14.47
C PRO A 43 12.97 -2.01 -14.24
N PRO A 44 11.80 -2.18 -14.90
CA PRO A 44 10.66 -1.33 -14.60
C PRO A 44 10.39 -1.38 -13.09
N ALA A 45 10.11 -0.21 -12.51
CA ALA A 45 9.71 -0.14 -11.10
C ALA A 45 8.49 -1.06 -10.87
N PRO A 46 8.41 -1.73 -9.71
CA PRO A 46 7.30 -2.63 -9.42
C PRO A 46 5.97 -1.88 -9.51
N ARG A 47 4.97 -2.50 -10.11
CA ARG A 47 3.63 -1.92 -10.23
C ARG A 47 2.85 -2.19 -8.94
N LYS A 48 2.77 -1.17 -8.09
CA LYS A 48 2.05 -1.22 -6.82
C LYS A 48 0.64 -0.68 -7.01
N ILE A 49 -0.38 -1.43 -6.59
CA ILE A 49 -1.79 -1.03 -6.70
C ILE A 49 -2.41 -0.96 -5.30
N ALA A 50 -3.16 0.11 -5.02
CA ALA A 50 -3.93 0.22 -3.78
C ALA A 50 -5.42 0.48 -4.09
N PHE A 51 -6.29 -0.35 -3.53
CA PHE A 51 -7.73 -0.16 -3.59
C PHE A 51 -8.22 0.50 -2.31
N ILE A 52 -9.10 1.49 -2.43
CA ILE A 52 -9.75 2.15 -1.30
C ILE A 52 -11.25 1.84 -1.34
N VAL A 53 -11.75 1.23 -0.28
CA VAL A 53 -13.16 0.88 -0.08
C VAL A 53 -13.73 1.77 1.02
N PRO A 54 -14.75 2.58 0.72
CA PRO A 54 -15.34 3.51 1.69
C PRO A 54 -16.25 2.79 2.70
N GLY A 55 -16.61 3.52 3.75
CA GLY A 55 -17.69 3.15 4.66
C GLY A 55 -19.10 3.38 4.10
N GLN A 56 -20.09 3.33 5.00
CA GLN A 56 -21.50 3.48 4.64
C GLN A 56 -21.81 4.86 4.05
N GLN A 57 -22.49 4.88 2.90
CA GLN A 57 -22.90 6.09 2.19
C GLN A 57 -24.39 6.38 2.36
N LEU A 58 -24.72 7.59 2.82
CA LEU A 58 -26.10 8.05 3.06
C LEU A 58 -26.93 8.19 1.77
N TYR A 59 -26.29 8.53 0.66
CA TYR A 59 -26.90 8.68 -0.66
C TYR A 59 -26.09 7.91 -1.70
N ALA A 60 -26.69 7.69 -2.89
CA ALA A 60 -26.03 6.99 -3.99
C ALA A 60 -24.62 7.56 -4.26
N GLY A 61 -23.70 6.64 -4.55
CA GLY A 61 -22.27 6.90 -4.70
C GLY A 61 -21.90 7.92 -5.76
N GLY A 62 -20.65 8.38 -5.70
CA GLY A 62 -20.14 9.36 -6.64
C GLY A 62 -18.92 10.15 -6.16
N PRO A 63 -18.46 11.14 -6.96
CA PRO A 63 -17.20 11.86 -6.74
C PRO A 63 -17.09 12.55 -5.38
N VAL A 64 -18.22 12.89 -4.75
CA VAL A 64 -18.25 13.51 -3.42
C VAL A 64 -17.72 12.55 -2.36
N TRP A 65 -18.11 11.28 -2.37
CA TRP A 65 -17.63 10.30 -1.40
C TRP A 65 -16.16 10.00 -1.62
N ALA A 66 -15.74 9.82 -2.87
CA ALA A 66 -14.33 9.63 -3.21
C ALA A 66 -13.42 10.78 -2.71
N SER A 67 -13.91 12.02 -2.73
CA SER A 67 -13.11 13.18 -2.25
C SER A 67 -12.80 13.17 -0.75
N LEU A 68 -13.59 12.46 0.08
CA LEU A 68 -13.30 12.31 1.52
C LEU A 68 -12.05 11.44 1.75
N PHE A 69 -11.75 10.55 0.80
CA PHE A 69 -10.62 9.63 0.84
C PHE A 69 -9.38 10.16 0.11
N GLU A 70 -9.41 11.42 -0.33
CA GLU A 70 -8.28 12.09 -0.96
C GLU A 70 -7.00 12.06 -0.11
N PRO A 71 -7.05 12.28 1.23
CA PRO A 71 -5.84 12.19 2.05
C PRO A 71 -5.22 10.79 2.05
N MET A 72 -6.04 9.73 2.13
CA MET A 72 -5.57 8.34 2.02
C MET A 72 -4.97 8.06 0.65
N ARG A 73 -5.64 8.50 -0.41
CA ARG A 73 -5.12 8.42 -1.78
C ARG A 73 -3.74 9.06 -1.88
N SER A 74 -3.61 10.29 -1.39
CA SER A 74 -2.34 11.01 -1.42
C SER A 74 -1.24 10.31 -0.62
N ALA A 75 -1.56 9.77 0.56
CA ALA A 75 -0.60 9.03 1.37
C ALA A 75 -0.07 7.78 0.65
N LEU A 76 -0.96 7.02 -0.01
CA LEU A 76 -0.60 5.83 -0.80
C LEU A 76 0.18 6.18 -2.07
N GLU A 77 -0.25 7.23 -2.80
CA GLU A 77 0.44 7.70 -4.01
C GLU A 77 1.88 8.19 -3.68
N GLN A 78 2.09 8.81 -2.52
CA GLN A 78 3.43 9.18 -2.04
C GLN A 78 4.34 7.97 -1.76
N ARG A 79 3.76 6.77 -1.58
CA ARG A 79 4.47 5.48 -1.45
C ARG A 79 4.58 4.72 -2.78
N GLY A 80 4.18 5.35 -3.89
CA GLY A 80 4.28 4.81 -5.24
C GLY A 80 3.15 3.88 -5.66
N PHE A 81 2.04 3.83 -4.91
CA PHE A 81 0.86 3.07 -5.34
C PHE A 81 0.05 3.83 -6.39
N GLU A 82 -0.34 3.15 -7.45
CA GLU A 82 -1.49 3.54 -8.27
C GLU A 82 -2.78 3.23 -7.50
N THR A 83 -3.62 4.23 -7.30
CA THR A 83 -4.80 4.10 -6.43
C THR A 83 -6.10 3.93 -7.22
N HIS A 84 -7.01 3.13 -6.67
CA HIS A 84 -8.34 2.91 -7.21
C HIS A 84 -9.40 2.97 -6.11
N TYR A 85 -10.28 3.96 -6.19
CA TYR A 85 -11.48 4.00 -5.35
C TYR A 85 -12.51 3.00 -5.87
N ILE A 86 -13.06 2.17 -4.98
CA ILE A 86 -14.16 1.25 -5.26
C ILE A 86 -15.44 1.88 -4.72
N ASP A 87 -16.37 2.21 -5.60
CA ASP A 87 -17.67 2.80 -5.20
C ASP A 87 -18.62 1.74 -4.66
N ALA A 88 -18.25 1.17 -3.50
CA ALA A 88 -19.07 0.28 -2.69
C ALA A 88 -19.91 1.14 -1.73
N PRO A 89 -21.26 1.11 -1.79
CA PRO A 89 -22.11 1.95 -0.96
C PRO A 89 -22.03 1.71 0.56
N GLY A 90 -21.48 0.58 1.01
CA GLY A 90 -21.40 0.24 2.43
C GLY A 90 -22.78 -0.07 3.03
N ARG A 91 -23.67 -0.70 2.27
CA ARG A 91 -25.07 -0.98 2.69
C ARG A 91 -25.36 -2.45 2.86
N LEU A 92 -24.76 -3.27 2.02
CA LEU A 92 -24.96 -4.71 2.01
C LEU A 92 -23.59 -5.37 1.78
N LEU A 93 -23.14 -6.13 2.77
CA LEU A 93 -21.75 -6.59 2.83
C LEU A 93 -21.40 -7.47 1.64
N ARG A 94 -22.32 -8.35 1.23
CA ARG A 94 -22.10 -9.30 0.15
C ARG A 94 -22.05 -8.60 -1.21
N GLU A 95 -22.99 -7.70 -1.48
CA GLU A 95 -23.01 -6.92 -2.73
C GLU A 95 -21.76 -6.02 -2.83
N ASP A 96 -21.35 -5.40 -1.74
CA ASP A 96 -20.13 -4.58 -1.71
C ASP A 96 -18.87 -5.42 -1.93
N ALA A 97 -18.78 -6.60 -1.32
CA ALA A 97 -17.69 -7.56 -1.55
C ALA A 97 -17.62 -8.02 -3.02
N GLU A 98 -18.76 -8.14 -3.69
CA GLU A 98 -18.83 -8.45 -5.11
C GLU A 98 -18.29 -7.32 -6.01
N LEU A 99 -18.57 -6.06 -5.65
CA LEU A 99 -17.97 -4.89 -6.30
C LEU A 99 -16.44 -4.86 -6.10
N ILE A 100 -15.98 -5.18 -4.89
CA ILE A 100 -14.56 -5.31 -4.58
C ILE A 100 -13.93 -6.42 -5.43
N ARG A 101 -14.52 -7.62 -5.44
CA ARG A 101 -14.04 -8.76 -6.24
C ARG A 101 -13.87 -8.39 -7.70
N ALA A 102 -14.91 -7.81 -8.30
CA ALA A 102 -14.89 -7.43 -9.71
C ALA A 102 -13.75 -6.43 -10.00
N ARG A 103 -13.56 -5.44 -9.13
CA ARG A 103 -12.55 -4.41 -9.34
C ARG A 103 -11.13 -4.93 -9.10
N VAL A 104 -10.89 -5.65 -8.00
CA VAL A 104 -9.58 -6.22 -7.67
C VAL A 104 -9.15 -7.21 -8.75
N THR A 105 -10.00 -8.17 -9.13
CA THR A 105 -9.67 -9.18 -10.16
C THR A 105 -9.34 -8.55 -11.51
N SER A 106 -9.94 -7.40 -11.85
CA SER A 106 -9.68 -6.73 -13.14
C SER A 106 -8.28 -6.10 -13.27
N ILE A 107 -7.54 -5.96 -12.17
CA ILE A 107 -6.28 -5.20 -12.14
C ILE A 107 -5.16 -5.96 -11.43
N ALA A 108 -5.46 -6.71 -10.38
CA ALA A 108 -4.46 -7.28 -9.47
C ALA A 108 -3.49 -8.26 -10.14
N GLU A 109 -3.92 -9.00 -11.18
CA GLU A 109 -3.07 -10.01 -11.85
C GLU A 109 -1.81 -9.43 -12.51
N GLU A 110 -1.82 -8.13 -12.83
CA GLU A 110 -0.69 -7.44 -13.45
C GLU A 110 0.09 -6.57 -12.43
N ALA A 111 -0.24 -6.63 -11.14
CA ALA A 111 0.44 -5.90 -10.07
C ALA A 111 1.51 -6.76 -9.40
N ASP A 112 2.61 -6.13 -8.99
CA ASP A 112 3.65 -6.77 -8.19
C ASP A 112 3.32 -6.73 -6.69
N GLU A 113 2.47 -5.78 -6.29
CA GLU A 113 2.02 -5.58 -4.91
C GLU A 113 0.62 -4.99 -4.89
N VAL A 114 -0.27 -5.57 -4.07
CA VAL A 114 -1.67 -5.14 -3.94
C VAL A 114 -2.03 -4.86 -2.48
N ALA A 115 -2.41 -3.60 -2.21
CA ALA A 115 -3.02 -3.19 -0.96
C ALA A 115 -4.54 -3.04 -1.13
N LEU A 116 -5.32 -3.59 -0.20
CA LEU A 116 -6.76 -3.41 -0.09
C LEU A 116 -7.08 -2.71 1.22
N VAL A 117 -7.47 -1.44 1.12
CA VAL A 117 -7.73 -0.57 2.26
C VAL A 117 -9.24 -0.37 2.38
N GLY A 118 -9.83 -0.79 3.50
CA GLY A 118 -11.25 -0.58 3.79
C GLY A 118 -11.44 0.31 5.00
N HIS A 119 -12.36 1.28 4.90
CA HIS A 119 -12.78 2.11 6.03
C HIS A 119 -14.15 1.69 6.52
N SER A 120 -14.36 1.69 7.84
CA SER A 120 -15.65 1.39 8.46
C SER A 120 -16.21 0.06 7.94
N VAL A 121 -17.48 0.00 7.56
CA VAL A 121 -18.11 -1.20 6.97
C VAL A 121 -17.41 -1.68 5.68
N GLY A 122 -16.71 -0.82 4.95
CA GLY A 122 -15.92 -1.20 3.77
C GLY A 122 -14.79 -2.17 4.10
N GLY A 123 -14.22 -2.09 5.30
CA GLY A 123 -13.24 -3.07 5.80
C GLY A 123 -13.85 -4.45 6.03
N VAL A 124 -15.11 -4.52 6.46
CA VAL A 124 -15.83 -5.80 6.61
C VAL A 124 -16.13 -6.41 5.24
N SER A 125 -16.61 -5.62 4.28
CA SER A 125 -16.83 -6.08 2.90
C SER A 125 -15.53 -6.52 2.23
N ALA A 126 -14.41 -5.83 2.50
CA ALA A 126 -13.09 -6.24 2.06
C ALA A 126 -12.70 -7.60 2.65
N ARG A 127 -12.89 -7.82 3.96
CA ARG A 127 -12.63 -9.14 4.58
C ARG A 127 -13.53 -10.23 4.01
N TRP A 128 -14.80 -9.93 3.74
CA TRP A 128 -15.71 -10.86 3.08
C TRP A 128 -15.18 -11.28 1.70
N PHE A 129 -14.68 -10.34 0.89
CA PHE A 129 -14.03 -10.69 -0.37
C PHE A 129 -12.81 -11.62 -0.16
N LEU A 130 -11.95 -11.34 0.81
CA LEU A 130 -10.75 -12.14 1.07
C LEU A 130 -11.09 -13.56 1.54
N ALA A 131 -11.99 -13.69 2.51
CA ALA A 131 -12.32 -14.95 3.19
C ALA A 131 -13.36 -15.78 2.41
N GLU A 132 -14.46 -15.16 1.97
CA GLU A 132 -15.62 -15.88 1.42
C GLU A 132 -15.61 -15.96 -0.10
N LEU A 133 -14.96 -15.00 -0.78
CA LEU A 133 -14.91 -14.95 -2.25
C LEU A 133 -13.55 -15.34 -2.82
N GLY A 134 -12.62 -15.79 -1.97
CA GLY A 134 -11.30 -16.29 -2.38
C GLY A 134 -10.33 -15.20 -2.82
N GLY A 135 -10.48 -13.98 -2.30
CA GLY A 135 -9.66 -12.82 -2.68
C GLY A 135 -8.24 -12.83 -2.12
N HIS A 136 -7.97 -13.57 -1.03
CA HIS A 136 -6.68 -13.54 -0.33
C HIS A 136 -5.43 -13.83 -1.20
N PRO A 137 -5.46 -14.63 -2.29
CA PRO A 137 -4.28 -14.81 -3.15
C PRO A 137 -3.94 -13.59 -4.01
N LEU A 138 -4.85 -12.61 -4.14
CA LEU A 138 -4.72 -11.42 -4.98
C LEU A 138 -4.29 -10.17 -4.20
N VAL A 139 -4.21 -10.26 -2.87
CA VAL A 139 -4.00 -9.11 -1.98
C VAL A 139 -2.85 -9.41 -1.02
N ASP A 140 -1.81 -8.58 -1.06
CA ASP A 140 -0.64 -8.69 -0.19
C ASP A 140 -0.88 -8.06 1.18
N SER A 141 -1.55 -6.91 1.22
CA SER A 141 -1.83 -6.14 2.44
C SER A 141 -3.33 -5.83 2.53
N SER A 142 -4.03 -6.30 3.56
CA SER A 142 -5.39 -5.89 3.91
C SER A 142 -5.33 -4.95 5.11
N ILE A 143 -5.84 -3.72 4.94
CA ILE A 143 -5.74 -2.67 5.95
C ILE A 143 -7.15 -2.19 6.26
N ALA A 144 -7.59 -2.42 7.49
CA ALA A 144 -8.93 -2.07 7.96
C ALA A 144 -8.84 -0.85 8.88
N ILE A 145 -9.48 0.24 8.48
CA ILE A 145 -9.51 1.52 9.21
C ILE A 145 -10.85 1.72 9.90
N GLY A 146 -10.84 1.94 11.22
CA GLY A 146 -12.06 2.10 12.05
C GLY A 146 -13.10 1.01 11.82
N THR A 147 -12.67 -0.22 11.55
CA THR A 147 -13.56 -1.28 11.07
C THR A 147 -14.03 -2.13 12.23
N ALA A 148 -15.33 -2.11 12.51
CA ALA A 148 -15.94 -3.00 13.49
C ALA A 148 -16.09 -4.42 12.91
N GLN A 149 -15.02 -5.21 13.01
CA GLN A 149 -14.84 -6.53 12.40
C GLN A 149 -15.83 -7.61 12.87
N TYR A 150 -16.53 -7.37 13.99
CA TYR A 150 -17.52 -8.25 14.60
C TYR A 150 -18.90 -7.56 14.69
N GLY A 151 -19.09 -6.50 13.91
CA GLY A 151 -20.28 -5.66 13.90
C GLY A 151 -20.21 -4.51 14.90
N SER A 152 -21.12 -3.56 14.73
CA SER A 152 -21.22 -2.37 15.58
C SER A 152 -22.66 -2.15 16.09
N PRO A 153 -22.84 -1.47 17.23
CA PRO A 153 -24.16 -1.01 17.67
C PRO A 153 -24.84 -0.10 16.64
N GLY A 154 -24.07 0.69 15.89
CA GLY A 154 -24.58 1.61 14.86
C GLY A 154 -25.26 0.88 13.70
N GLY A 155 -24.73 -0.27 13.27
CA GLY A 155 -25.39 -1.11 12.26
C GLY A 155 -26.80 -1.56 12.69
N CYS A 156 -27.01 -1.77 13.99
CA CYS A 156 -28.30 -2.23 14.52
C CYS A 156 -29.41 -1.16 14.51
N THR A 157 -29.09 0.11 14.22
CA THR A 157 -30.09 1.16 14.03
C THR A 157 -30.50 1.35 12.58
N GLN A 158 -29.87 0.62 11.66
CA GLN A 158 -30.10 0.76 10.22
C GLN A 158 -31.23 -0.15 9.72
N GLY A 159 -31.82 0.23 8.58
CA GLY A 159 -32.78 -0.62 7.88
C GLY A 159 -32.09 -1.84 7.23
N PRO A 160 -32.83 -2.93 6.97
CA PRO A 160 -32.27 -4.14 6.34
C PRO A 160 -31.55 -3.91 5.01
N ALA A 161 -31.96 -2.90 4.22
CA ALA A 161 -31.32 -2.55 2.95
C ALA A 161 -30.35 -1.37 3.05
N ASP A 162 -30.12 -0.87 4.26
CA ASP A 162 -29.45 0.41 4.53
C ASP A 162 -28.27 0.25 5.50
N GLY A 163 -27.70 -0.95 5.66
CA GLY A 163 -26.53 -1.18 6.52
C GLY A 163 -26.75 -2.05 7.74
N TYR A 164 -27.92 -2.70 7.89
CA TYR A 164 -28.15 -3.65 9.00
C TYR A 164 -27.13 -4.80 9.01
N ASP A 165 -26.56 -5.16 7.86
CA ASP A 165 -25.51 -6.18 7.76
C ASP A 165 -24.30 -5.91 8.70
N ALA A 166 -24.05 -4.65 9.05
CA ALA A 166 -22.99 -4.25 9.99
C ALA A 166 -23.41 -4.33 11.47
N CYS A 167 -24.64 -4.72 11.78
CA CYS A 167 -25.12 -4.92 13.15
C CYS A 167 -24.43 -6.12 13.81
N VAL A 168 -24.14 -6.05 15.10
CA VAL A 168 -23.59 -7.18 15.89
C VAL A 168 -24.48 -8.44 15.90
N TYR A 169 -25.76 -8.32 15.53
CA TYR A 169 -26.70 -9.44 15.41
C TYR A 169 -26.91 -9.93 13.97
N SER A 170 -26.20 -9.36 13.00
CA SER A 170 -26.23 -9.81 11.62
C SER A 170 -25.81 -11.29 11.54
N ASP A 171 -26.56 -12.07 10.76
CA ASP A 171 -26.29 -13.49 10.53
C ASP A 171 -25.07 -13.72 9.63
N LEU A 172 -24.48 -12.65 9.11
CA LEU A 172 -23.27 -12.67 8.29
C LEU A 172 -22.01 -12.89 9.13
N PHE A 173 -21.91 -12.35 10.34
CA PHE A 173 -20.70 -12.49 11.17
C PHE A 173 -20.40 -13.93 11.61
N PRO A 174 -21.38 -14.77 11.97
CA PRO A 174 -21.13 -16.18 12.23
C PRO A 174 -20.51 -16.94 11.05
N GLN A 175 -20.80 -16.52 9.81
CA GLN A 175 -20.15 -17.07 8.62
C GLN A 175 -18.75 -16.47 8.45
N LEU A 176 -18.64 -15.14 8.44
CA LEU A 176 -17.39 -14.44 8.15
C LEU A 176 -16.29 -14.72 9.19
N ASN A 177 -16.66 -15.01 10.43
CA ASN A 177 -15.75 -15.25 11.55
C ASN A 177 -15.66 -16.75 11.86
N ALA A 178 -16.09 -17.60 10.91
CA ALA A 178 -15.96 -19.04 11.04
C ALA A 178 -14.53 -19.47 10.69
N GLY A 179 -13.70 -19.72 11.69
CA GLY A 179 -12.31 -20.15 11.51
C GLY A 179 -11.34 -18.99 11.69
N ASP A 180 -10.30 -18.95 10.87
CA ASP A 180 -9.27 -17.90 10.86
C ASP A 180 -9.77 -16.64 10.14
N ASP A 181 -9.87 -15.52 10.86
CA ASP A 181 -10.22 -14.20 10.33
C ASP A 181 -9.17 -13.65 9.33
N THR A 182 -7.97 -14.22 9.34
CA THR A 182 -6.78 -13.74 8.61
C THR A 182 -6.25 -14.76 7.59
N PRO A 183 -7.10 -15.31 6.70
CA PRO A 183 -6.75 -16.48 5.92
C PRO A 183 -5.60 -16.22 4.93
N GLY A 184 -4.73 -17.23 4.81
CA GLY A 184 -3.76 -17.33 3.73
C GLY A 184 -2.45 -16.58 4.02
N LYS A 185 -2.01 -15.77 3.06
CA LYS A 185 -0.71 -15.05 3.13
C LYS A 185 -0.86 -13.53 3.16
N THR A 186 -2.09 -13.03 3.04
CA THR A 186 -2.37 -11.61 3.13
C THR A 186 -1.93 -11.12 4.51
N ARG A 187 -1.25 -9.97 4.56
CA ARG A 187 -0.92 -9.31 5.81
C ARG A 187 -2.11 -8.48 6.26
N TYR A 188 -2.68 -8.83 7.39
CA TYR A 188 -3.82 -8.11 7.96
C TYR A 188 -3.35 -7.04 8.92
N THR A 189 -3.81 -5.82 8.73
CA THR A 189 -3.56 -4.69 9.63
C THR A 189 -4.86 -4.07 10.07
N VAL A 190 -5.02 -3.97 11.39
CA VAL A 190 -6.04 -3.16 12.04
C VAL A 190 -5.39 -1.82 12.35
N LEU A 191 -5.93 -0.75 11.79
CA LEU A 191 -5.40 0.60 11.94
C LEU A 191 -6.52 1.55 12.32
N GLN A 192 -6.60 2.00 13.57
CA GLN A 192 -7.76 2.79 13.99
C GLN A 192 -7.47 3.78 15.11
N SER A 193 -8.34 4.76 15.26
CA SER A 193 -8.40 5.55 16.49
C SER A 193 -8.56 4.65 17.71
N SER A 194 -7.80 4.93 18.78
CA SER A 194 -8.03 4.29 20.09
C SER A 194 -9.38 4.66 20.72
N GLY A 195 -10.07 5.66 20.16
CA GLY A 195 -11.39 6.11 20.60
C GLY A 195 -12.58 5.42 19.91
N GLU A 196 -12.34 4.54 18.95
CA GLU A 196 -13.39 3.79 18.25
C GLU A 196 -14.27 3.00 19.22
N TRP A 197 -15.53 2.77 18.83
CA TRP A 197 -16.44 1.96 19.63
C TRP A 197 -16.10 0.47 19.61
N ALA A 198 -15.41 0.01 18.57
CA ALA A 198 -14.88 -1.34 18.48
C ALA A 198 -13.37 -1.27 18.26
N ASP A 199 -12.60 -2.14 18.91
CA ASP A 199 -11.13 -2.21 18.79
C ASP A 199 -10.65 -2.81 17.45
N GLY A 200 -11.60 -3.23 16.60
CA GLY A 200 -11.41 -3.72 15.24
C GLY A 200 -10.50 -4.93 15.09
N ARG A 201 -10.13 -5.59 16.19
CA ARG A 201 -9.22 -6.73 16.13
C ARG A 201 -9.86 -7.94 15.47
N LEU A 202 -9.01 -8.75 14.87
CA LEU A 202 -9.31 -10.07 14.32
C LEU A 202 -8.78 -11.14 15.28
N ASP A 203 -9.17 -12.39 15.11
CA ASP A 203 -8.30 -13.50 15.52
C ASP A 203 -7.18 -13.72 14.47
N GLY A 204 -6.36 -14.76 14.64
CA GLY A 204 -5.26 -15.06 13.74
C GLY A 204 -4.17 -13.97 13.68
N GLY A 205 -3.36 -14.04 12.62
CA GLY A 205 -2.15 -13.26 12.43
C GLY A 205 -2.41 -11.86 11.89
N GLN A 206 -2.17 -10.83 12.72
CA GLN A 206 -2.42 -9.43 12.32
C GLN A 206 -1.43 -8.45 12.97
N CYS A 207 -1.27 -7.30 12.33
CA CYS A 207 -0.70 -6.11 12.96
C CYS A 207 -1.81 -5.24 13.55
N ARG A 208 -1.67 -4.82 14.81
CA ARG A 208 -2.59 -3.89 15.49
C ARG A 208 -1.92 -2.55 15.70
N VAL A 209 -2.48 -1.51 15.09
CA VAL A 209 -2.03 -0.13 15.18
C VAL A 209 -3.17 0.73 15.71
N TYR A 210 -3.00 1.25 16.92
CA TYR A 210 -3.97 2.12 17.59
C TYR A 210 -3.39 3.53 17.71
N VAL A 211 -4.11 4.51 17.19
CA VAL A 211 -3.68 5.91 17.16
C VAL A 211 -4.44 6.71 18.20
N ASP A 212 -3.72 7.21 19.20
CA ASP A 212 -4.26 8.09 20.22
C ASP A 212 -4.39 9.54 19.73
N GLY A 213 -5.31 10.30 20.33
CA GLY A 213 -5.37 11.75 20.15
C GLY A 213 -6.04 12.23 18.86
N ILE A 214 -6.66 11.33 18.09
CA ILE A 214 -7.53 11.71 16.97
C ILE A 214 -8.69 12.57 17.49
N LEU A 215 -9.02 13.63 16.73
CA LEU A 215 -10.07 14.57 17.09
C LEU A 215 -11.41 13.85 17.29
N GLY A 216 -12.01 14.01 18.47
CA GLY A 216 -13.29 13.37 18.79
C GLY A 216 -13.16 11.94 19.32
N SER A 217 -11.95 11.49 19.69
CA SER A 217 -11.70 10.19 20.32
C SER A 217 -12.71 9.90 21.43
N GLY A 218 -13.34 8.73 21.36
CA GLY A 218 -14.32 8.25 22.34
C GLY A 218 -15.74 8.81 22.17
N THR A 219 -15.97 9.62 21.14
CA THR A 219 -17.30 10.21 20.86
C THR A 219 -17.96 9.62 19.60
N GLY A 220 -17.21 8.83 18.82
CA GLY A 220 -17.60 8.37 17.49
C GLY A 220 -17.36 9.41 16.39
N PHE A 221 -16.98 10.65 16.73
CA PHE A 221 -16.58 11.65 15.74
C PHE A 221 -15.20 11.35 15.15
N ASP A 222 -14.33 10.69 15.90
CA ASP A 222 -13.03 10.20 15.43
C ASP A 222 -13.17 9.28 14.22
N HIS A 223 -14.16 8.39 14.23
CA HIS A 223 -14.48 7.50 13.10
C HIS A 223 -14.66 8.22 11.75
N ILE A 224 -15.16 9.46 11.79
CA ILE A 224 -15.41 10.26 10.58
C ILE A 224 -14.13 10.93 10.09
N VAL A 225 -13.23 11.31 10.99
CA VAL A 225 -12.07 12.17 10.67
C VAL A 225 -10.76 11.41 10.60
N GLU A 226 -10.70 10.18 11.12
CA GLU A 226 -9.49 9.36 11.19
C GLU A 226 -8.86 9.11 9.81
N VAL A 227 -9.67 9.04 8.75
CA VAL A 227 -9.23 8.91 7.35
C VAL A 227 -8.42 10.11 6.82
N ALA A 228 -8.39 11.21 7.58
CA ALA A 228 -7.64 12.41 7.27
C ALA A 228 -6.61 12.76 8.37
N ASP A 229 -6.49 11.96 9.43
CA ASP A 229 -5.52 12.21 10.50
C ASP A 229 -4.10 11.93 10.00
N PRO A 230 -3.15 12.88 10.16
CA PRO A 230 -1.81 12.73 9.60
C PRO A 230 -1.01 11.59 10.22
N THR A 231 -1.26 11.23 11.48
CA THR A 231 -0.59 10.10 12.14
C THR A 231 -1.11 8.80 11.53
N LEU A 232 -2.44 8.65 11.44
CA LEU A 232 -3.04 7.48 10.83
C LEU A 232 -2.65 7.32 9.36
N LEU A 233 -2.57 8.41 8.59
CA LEU A 233 -2.12 8.38 7.20
C LEU A 233 -0.67 7.94 7.03
N ALA A 234 0.22 8.27 7.98
CA ALA A 234 1.58 7.77 7.98
C ALA A 234 1.62 6.25 8.24
N GLU A 235 0.82 5.78 9.21
CA GLU A 235 0.69 4.35 9.52
C GLU A 235 0.05 3.57 8.37
N LEU A 236 -0.92 4.15 7.66
CA LEU A 236 -1.48 3.57 6.44
C LEU A 236 -0.39 3.34 5.38
N GLY A 237 0.49 4.32 5.17
CA GLY A 237 1.59 4.20 4.22
C GLY A 237 2.56 3.07 4.60
N ALA A 238 2.90 2.94 5.89
CA ALA A 238 3.77 1.88 6.39
C ALA A 238 3.12 0.49 6.26
N ALA A 239 1.86 0.36 6.65
CA ALA A 239 1.10 -0.88 6.52
C ALA A 239 0.93 -1.32 5.06
N ALA A 240 0.74 -0.36 4.13
CA ALA A 240 0.64 -0.64 2.71
C ALA A 240 1.91 -1.30 2.18
N ASP A 241 3.09 -0.85 2.63
CA ASP A 241 4.40 -1.44 2.30
C ASP A 241 4.72 -2.73 3.09
N GLY A 242 3.75 -3.24 3.86
CA GLY A 242 3.89 -4.46 4.63
C GLY A 242 4.65 -4.32 5.95
N GLU A 243 4.87 -3.09 6.43
CA GLU A 243 5.45 -2.86 7.75
C GLU A 243 4.40 -3.02 8.86
N CYS A 244 4.80 -3.62 9.98
CA CYS A 244 4.00 -3.60 11.21
C CYS A 244 4.65 -2.68 12.24
N THR A 245 4.15 -1.45 12.31
CA THR A 245 4.61 -0.39 13.22
C THR A 245 4.03 -0.53 14.62
N GLY A 246 2.89 -1.20 14.74
CA GLY A 246 2.22 -1.50 16.00
C GLY A 246 2.65 -2.84 16.59
N THR A 247 1.68 -3.60 17.10
CA THR A 247 1.93 -4.91 17.71
C THR A 247 1.42 -6.01 16.80
N TYR A 248 2.32 -6.90 16.35
CA TYR A 248 1.91 -8.13 15.71
C TYR A 248 1.43 -9.14 16.75
N VAL A 249 0.27 -9.74 16.50
CA VAL A 249 -0.28 -10.83 17.31
C VAL A 249 -0.75 -11.96 16.40
N ASP A 250 -0.86 -13.14 16.98
CA ASP A 250 -1.43 -14.33 16.36
C ASP A 250 -2.32 -15.01 17.42
N GLU A 251 -3.61 -14.70 17.41
CA GLU A 251 -4.59 -15.18 18.39
C GLU A 251 -5.30 -16.43 17.86
N ALA A 252 -5.70 -17.34 18.76
CA ALA A 252 -6.35 -18.57 18.33
C ALA A 252 -7.74 -18.30 17.72
N ASP A 253 -8.05 -19.00 16.63
CA ASP A 253 -9.31 -18.92 15.91
C ASP A 253 -10.53 -19.11 16.84
N GLY A 254 -11.57 -18.29 16.61
CA GLY A 254 -12.84 -18.37 17.30
C GLY A 254 -12.79 -17.96 18.78
N THR A 255 -11.77 -17.22 19.20
CA THR A 255 -11.63 -16.75 20.60
C THR A 255 -12.25 -15.39 20.86
N ILE A 256 -12.65 -14.66 19.82
CA ILE A 256 -13.15 -13.29 19.92
C ILE A 256 -14.66 -13.27 19.70
N THR A 257 -15.39 -12.56 20.55
CA THR A 257 -16.78 -12.21 20.31
C THR A 257 -16.94 -10.71 20.06
N TRP A 258 -18.10 -10.28 19.55
CA TRP A 258 -18.36 -8.85 19.41
C TRP A 258 -18.30 -8.11 20.75
N GLN A 259 -18.66 -8.76 21.87
CA GLN A 259 -18.57 -8.15 23.19
C GLN A 259 -17.13 -7.86 23.59
N ASP A 260 -16.20 -8.74 23.21
CA ASP A 260 -14.78 -8.57 23.53
C ASP A 260 -14.17 -7.38 22.79
N THR A 261 -14.70 -7.03 21.61
CA THR A 261 -14.18 -5.93 20.79
C THR A 261 -14.75 -4.56 21.16
N MET A 262 -15.84 -4.48 21.94
CA MET A 262 -16.45 -3.21 22.30
C MET A 262 -15.62 -2.45 23.34
N THR A 263 -15.38 -1.17 23.09
CA THR A 263 -14.74 -0.27 24.04
C THR A 263 -15.74 0.27 25.07
N GLU A 264 -15.24 0.83 26.17
CA GLU A 264 -16.08 1.41 27.23
C GLU A 264 -16.93 2.60 26.76
N THR A 265 -16.56 3.22 25.64
CA THR A 265 -17.26 4.36 25.04
C THR A 265 -18.34 3.94 24.03
N ALA A 266 -18.43 2.65 23.71
CA ALA A 266 -19.43 2.12 22.80
C ALA A 266 -20.86 2.39 23.33
N PRO A 267 -21.78 2.89 22.49
CA PRO A 267 -23.16 3.04 22.89
C PRO A 267 -23.78 1.66 23.17
N PRO A 268 -24.83 1.58 24.02
CA PRO A 268 -25.55 0.34 24.23
C PRO A 268 -26.06 -0.23 22.89
N VAL A 269 -25.88 -1.53 22.69
CA VAL A 269 -26.47 -2.22 21.54
C VAL A 269 -28.00 -2.17 21.68
N PRO A 270 -28.73 -1.64 20.68
CA PRO A 270 -30.18 -1.67 20.67
C PRO A 270 -30.70 -3.11 20.83
N TYR A 271 -31.79 -3.31 21.58
CA TYR A 271 -32.39 -4.63 21.72
C TYR A 271 -32.90 -5.14 20.36
N ASN A 272 -32.76 -6.45 20.14
CA ASN A 272 -33.33 -7.15 18.99
C ASN A 272 -34.84 -7.37 19.16
#